data_AF-A0A078GDZ3-F1
#
_entry.id   AF-A0A078GDZ3-F1
#
_cell.length_a   1.000
_cell.length_b   1.000
_cell.length_c   1.000
_cell.angle_alpha   90.00
_cell.angle_beta   90.00
_cell.angle_gamma   90.00
#
_symmetry.space_group_name_H-M   'P 1'
#
loop_
_entity.id
_entity.type
_entity.pdbx_description
1 polymer ?
#
loop_
_entity_poly.entity_id
_entity_poly.type
_entity_poly.pdbx_seq_one_letter_code
_entity_poly.pdbx_strand_id
1 'polypeptide(L)' 'MMFQLIMVLLLFLFTPKKVVCQGTNTNDGELNFNGGKNLYTTGSANLNNNGLLTLTNSTPRTTGQVFYNRPLQIWTCLCY' A
#
# COMPACT_ATOMS: atom_id res chain seq x y z
N MET A 1 -43.37 22.82 -11.96
CA MET A 1 -42.48 21.73 -12.40
C MET A 1 -40.99 22.04 -12.18
N MET A 2 -40.54 23.27 -12.41
CA MET A 2 -39.14 23.70 -12.21
C MET A 2 -38.65 23.65 -10.73
N PHE A 3 -39.51 24.03 -9.78
CA PHE A 3 -39.17 24.00 -8.34
C PHE A 3 -38.93 22.59 -7.79
N GLN A 4 -39.68 21.60 -8.27
CA GLN A 4 -39.51 20.19 -7.91
C GLN A 4 -38.16 19.65 -8.41
N LEU A 5 -37.73 20.07 -9.61
CA LEU A 5 -36.44 19.69 -10.18
C LEU A 5 -35.26 20.21 -9.34
N ILE A 6 -35.39 21.45 -8.83
CA ILE A 6 -34.39 22.09 -7.97
C ILE A 6 -34.30 21.36 -6.62
N MET A 7 -35.44 20.97 -6.04
CA MET A 7 -35.45 20.21 -4.77
C MET A 7 -34.78 18.83 -4.91
N VAL A 8 -34.99 18.13 -6.02
CA VAL A 8 -34.32 16.84 -6.30
C VAL A 8 -32.82 17.03 -6.51
N LEU A 9 -32.40 18.09 -7.20
CA LEU A 9 -31.00 18.43 -7.40
C LEU A 9 -30.29 18.74 -6.08
N LEU A 10 -30.93 19.50 -5.19
CA LEU A 10 -30.40 19.80 -3.86
C LEU A 10 -30.28 18.52 -3.02
N LEU A 11 -31.26 17.62 -3.07
CA LEU A 11 -31.16 16.33 -2.37
C LEU A 11 -29.94 15.53 -2.82
N PHE A 12 -29.64 15.52 -4.12
CA PHE A 12 -28.49 14.81 -4.69
C PHE A 12 -27.14 15.45 -4.30
N LEU A 13 -27.11 16.78 -4.12
CA LEU A 13 -25.90 17.51 -3.71
C LEU A 13 -25.62 17.40 -2.21
N PHE A 14 -26.66 17.28 -1.37
CA PHE A 14 -26.53 17.21 0.08
C PHE A 14 -26.60 15.79 0.65
N THR A 15 -26.74 14.74 -0.16
CA THR A 15 -26.56 13.38 0.36
C THR A 15 -25.12 13.22 0.85
N PRO A 16 -24.90 12.87 2.13
CA PRO A 16 -23.57 12.58 2.62
C PRO A 16 -23.04 11.40 1.81
N LYS A 17 -22.00 11.63 1.00
CA LYS A 17 -21.29 10.54 0.34
C LYS A 17 -20.74 9.67 1.46
N LYS A 18 -21.28 8.44 1.61
CA LYS A 18 -20.64 7.44 2.46
C LYS A 18 -19.24 7.23 1.92
N VAL A 19 -18.25 7.74 2.64
CA VAL A 19 -16.86 7.41 2.39
C VAL A 19 -16.72 5.97 2.86
N VAL A 20 -16.68 5.03 1.92
CA VAL A 20 -16.30 3.66 2.25
C VAL A 20 -14.81 3.72 2.57
N CYS A 21 -14.47 3.70 3.85
CA CYS A 21 -13.14 3.33 4.27
C CYS A 21 -12.99 1.85 3.93
N GLN A 22 -12.31 1.57 2.82
CA GLN A 22 -11.94 0.20 2.47
C GLN A 22 -10.98 -0.26 3.56
N GLY A 23 -11.49 -1.03 4.52
CA GLY A 23 -10.64 -1.79 5.44
C GLY A 23 -9.72 -2.68 4.61
N THR A 24 -8.47 -2.80 5.03
CA THR A 24 -7.48 -3.69 4.43
C THR A 24 -8.14 -5.03 4.13
N ASN A 25 -8.10 -5.50 2.87
CA ASN A 25 -8.57 -6.85 2.59
C ASN A 25 -7.75 -7.78 3.50
N THR A 26 -8.37 -8.84 4.02
CA THR A 26 -7.70 -9.77 4.95
C THR A 26 -6.43 -10.42 4.39
N ASN A 27 -6.17 -10.26 3.08
CA ASN A 27 -4.98 -10.72 2.37
C ASN A 27 -3.91 -9.62 2.15
N ASP A 28 -4.21 -8.34 2.43
CA ASP A 28 -3.31 -7.21 2.20
C ASP A 28 -2.27 -7.01 3.33
N GLY A 29 -2.42 -7.77 4.44
CA GLY A 29 -1.50 -7.74 5.57
C GLY A 29 -0.45 -8.86 5.57
N GLU A 30 -0.59 -9.87 4.70
CA GLU A 30 0.35 -10.99 4.67
C GLU A 30 1.54 -10.67 3.75
N LEU A 31 2.69 -10.45 4.38
CA LEU A 31 3.94 -10.23 3.66
C LEU A 31 4.52 -11.57 3.21
N ASN A 32 4.31 -11.92 1.94
CA ASN A 32 4.91 -13.09 1.34
C ASN A 32 6.15 -12.72 0.52
N PHE A 33 7.30 -13.28 0.92
CA PHE A 33 8.61 -13.05 0.29
C PHE A 33 9.06 -14.20 -0.61
N ASN A 34 8.17 -15.12 -0.97
CA ASN A 34 8.54 -16.32 -1.70
C ASN A 34 9.16 -15.97 -3.07
N GLY A 35 10.43 -16.36 -3.26
CA GLY A 35 11.24 -16.01 -4.44
C GLY A 35 11.57 -14.52 -4.60
N GLY A 36 11.26 -13.68 -3.61
CA GLY A 36 11.54 -12.24 -3.57
C GLY A 36 11.10 -11.43 -4.78
N LYS A 37 10.14 -11.94 -5.57
CA LYS A 37 9.53 -11.26 -6.72
C LYS A 37 8.89 -9.91 -6.35
N ASN A 38 8.57 -9.73 -5.07
CA ASN A 38 7.99 -8.51 -4.52
C ASN A 38 8.99 -7.61 -3.81
N LEU A 39 10.29 -7.90 -3.92
CA LEU A 39 11.37 -7.12 -3.29
C LEU A 39 12.17 -6.38 -4.36
N TYR A 40 12.59 -5.17 -4.01
CA TYR A 40 13.47 -4.31 -4.79
C TYR A 40 14.71 -4.04 -3.97
N THR A 41 15.88 -4.43 -4.48
CA THR A 41 17.18 -4.25 -3.81
C THR A 41 17.92 -3.06 -4.38
N THR A 42 18.63 -2.31 -3.53
CA THR A 42 19.51 -1.20 -3.95
C THR A 42 20.79 -1.17 -3.09
N GLY A 43 21.83 -0.51 -3.58
CA GLY A 43 23.15 -0.50 -2.96
C GLY A 43 23.85 -1.86 -3.04
N SER A 44 24.46 -2.30 -1.93
CA SER A 44 25.12 -3.61 -1.81
C SER A 44 24.14 -4.78 -1.65
N ALA A 45 22.83 -4.53 -1.60
CA ALA A 45 21.85 -5.57 -1.31
C ALA A 45 21.69 -6.53 -2.49
N ASN A 46 21.63 -7.83 -2.19
CA ASN A 46 21.46 -8.90 -3.15
C ASN A 46 20.47 -9.94 -2.59
N LEU A 47 19.58 -10.41 -3.45
CA LEU A 47 18.65 -11.50 -3.16
C LEU A 47 19.11 -12.75 -3.92
N ASN A 48 19.54 -13.78 -3.19
CA ASN A 48 19.98 -15.02 -3.80
C ASN A 48 18.79 -15.94 -4.12
N ASN A 49 18.92 -16.77 -5.15
CA ASN A 49 17.87 -17.71 -5.62
C ASN A 49 17.46 -18.77 -4.58
N ASN A 50 18.27 -18.94 -3.53
CA ASN A 50 18.06 -19.81 -2.38
C ASN A 50 17.29 -19.09 -1.23
N GLY A 51 16.72 -17.91 -1.49
CA GLY A 51 15.88 -17.18 -0.53
C GLY A 51 16.65 -16.37 0.51
N LEU A 52 17.98 -16.32 0.40
CA LEU A 52 18.83 -15.55 1.31
C LEU A 52 18.96 -14.11 0.83
N LEU A 53 18.54 -13.17 1.68
CA LEU A 53 18.76 -11.74 1.47
C LEU A 53 20.05 -11.28 2.13
N THR A 54 20.96 -10.74 1.34
CA THR A 54 22.26 -10.23 1.78
C THR A 54 22.28 -8.71 1.62
N LEU A 55 22.34 -7.96 2.72
CA LEU A 55 22.31 -6.49 2.67
C LEU A 55 23.67 -5.88 2.34
N THR A 56 24.75 -6.52 2.77
CA THR A 56 26.12 -6.05 2.61
C THR A 56 27.04 -7.19 2.18
N ASN A 57 28.16 -6.85 1.56
CA ASN A 57 29.21 -7.80 1.21
C ASN A 57 30.41 -7.65 2.16
N SER A 58 31.50 -8.38 1.89
CA SER A 58 32.74 -8.31 2.67
C SER A 58 33.52 -7.01 2.51
N THR A 59 33.09 -6.09 1.63
CA THR A 59 33.79 -4.83 1.42
C THR A 59 33.43 -3.83 2.54
N PRO A 60 34.43 -3.21 3.19
CA PRO A 60 34.18 -2.23 4.23
C PRO A 60 33.38 -1.03 3.72
N ARG A 61 32.54 -0.45 4.59
CA ARG A 61 31.81 0.81 4.34
C ARG A 61 30.81 0.73 3.18
N THR A 62 30.11 -0.39 3.04
CA THR A 62 29.00 -0.54 2.09
C THR A 62 27.64 -0.42 2.77
N THR A 63 26.66 0.02 2.00
CA THR A 63 25.26 0.10 2.41
C THR A 63 24.41 -0.58 1.35
N GLY A 64 23.49 -1.44 1.76
CA GLY A 64 22.44 -1.99 0.91
C GLY A 64 21.08 -1.83 1.58
N GLN A 65 20.06 -1.68 0.76
CA GLN A 65 18.67 -1.50 1.20
C GLN A 65 17.75 -2.37 0.38
N VAL A 66 16.63 -2.76 0.96
CA VAL A 66 15.62 -3.59 0.31
C VAL A 66 14.26 -3.02 0.65
N PHE A 67 13.44 -2.86 -0.38
CA PHE A 67 12.10 -2.31 -0.29
C PHE A 67 11.10 -3.31 -0.83
N TYR A 68 9.89 -3.31 -0.27
CA TYR A 68 8.77 -4.02 -0.87
C TYR A 68 8.27 -3.23 -2.08
N ASN A 69 7.95 -3.90 -3.19
CA ASN A 69 7.59 -3.23 -4.44
C ASN A 69 6.17 -2.62 -4.43
N ARG A 70 5.38 -2.90 -3.38
CA ARG A 70 4.05 -2.30 -3.19
C ARG A 70 4.08 -1.34 -2.00
N PRO A 71 3.47 -0.14 -2.12
CA PRO A 71 3.25 0.75 -0.99
C PRO A 71 2.46 0.03 0.12
N LEU A 72 2.90 0.20 1.37
CA LEU A 72 2.18 -0.30 2.54
C LEU A 72 1.25 0.79 3.06
N GLN A 73 -0.01 0.45 3.27
CA GLN A 73 -0.95 1.34 3.94
C GLN A 73 -0.72 1.28 5.45
N ILE A 74 -0.14 2.35 6.00
CA ILE A 74 0.18 2.46 7.44
C ILE A 74 -0.94 3.10 8.27
N TRP A 75 -1.88 3.80 7.62
CA TRP A 75 -3.00 4.45 8.28
C TRP A 75 -4.31 3.94 7.70
N THR A 76 -5.19 3.48 8.57
CA THR A 76 -6.59 3.27 8.26
C THR A 76 -7.38 4.45 8.84
N CYS A 77 -8.37 4.96 8.11
CA CYS A 77 -9.29 5.93 8.69
C CYS A 77 -10.11 5.21 9.76
N LEU A 78 -9.83 5.50 11.03
CA LEU A 78 -10.74 5.19 12.13
C LEU A 78 -11.94 6.12 12.01
N CYS A 79 -13.06 5.61 11.52
CA CYS A 79 -14.34 6.28 11.66
C CYS A 79 -14.78 6.18 13.12
N TYR A 80 -14.77 7.31 13.83
CA TYR A 80 -15.52 7.51 15.07
C TYR A 80 -16.96 7.92 14.77
#